data_AF-A0A1I6ED49-F1
#
_entry.id   AF-A0A1I6ED49-F1
#
_cell.length_a   1.000
_cell.length_b   1.000
_cell.length_c   1.000
_cell.angle_alpha   90.00
_cell.angle_beta   90.00
_cell.angle_gamma   90.00
#
_symmetry.space_group_name_H-M   'P 1'
#
loop_
_entity.id
_entity.type
_entity.pdbx_description
1 polymer ?
#
loop_
_entity_poly.entity_id
_entity_poly.type
_entity_poly.pdbx_seq_one_letter_code
_entity_poly.pdbx_strand_id
1 'polypeptide(L)'
;MATVEAAIAVSALLMAMWLGANGLAAVTEQMRCADAAREAARLTARGEQQRGAEAATRIVSGANVVVDTQADAIKVVVSKRGPLGLPLSARAFAVPEPR
;
A
#
# COMPACT_ATOMS: atom_id res chain seq x y z
N MET A 1 5.02 20.88 -41.53
CA MET A 1 3.91 20.71 -40.57
C MET A 1 3.87 19.29 -39.99
N ALA A 2 3.87 18.23 -40.80
CA ALA A 2 3.74 16.84 -40.32
C ALA A 2 4.79 16.35 -39.29
N THR A 3 6.05 16.78 -39.35
CA THR A 3 7.09 16.31 -38.41
C THR A 3 6.90 16.84 -36.99
N VAL A 4 6.43 18.08 -36.84
CA VAL A 4 6.17 18.67 -35.51
C VAL A 4 4.95 18.01 -34.88
N GLU A 5 3.88 17.78 -35.65
CA GLU A 5 2.68 17.09 -35.20
C GLU A 5 2.99 15.65 -34.76
N ALA A 6 3.76 14.92 -35.57
CA ALA A 6 4.20 13.57 -35.23
C ALA A 6 5.02 13.54 -33.93
N ALA A 7 5.94 14.49 -33.74
CA ALA A 7 6.73 14.58 -32.52
C ALA A 7 5.84 14.83 -31.29
N ILE A 8 4.90 15.77 -31.37
CA ILE A 8 3.96 16.08 -30.28
C ILE A 8 3.08 14.85 -29.97
N ALA A 9 2.56 14.18 -31.00
CA ALA A 9 1.72 13.00 -30.81
C ALA A 9 2.48 11.86 -30.11
N VAL A 10 3.73 11.60 -30.52
CA VAL A 10 4.57 10.58 -29.89
C VAL A 10 4.91 10.95 -28.45
N SER A 11 5.28 12.20 -28.17
CA SER A 11 5.54 12.66 -26.81
C SER A 11 4.32 12.52 -25.91
N ALA A 12 3.14 12.87 -26.40
CA ALA A 12 1.89 12.71 -25.66
C ALA A 12 1.58 11.23 -25.36
N LEU A 13 1.78 10.34 -26.34
CA LEU A 13 1.55 8.91 -26.17
C LEU A 13 2.51 8.31 -25.13
N LEU A 14 3.80 8.67 -25.18
CA LEU A 14 4.78 8.21 -24.21
C LEU A 14 4.45 8.69 -22.79
N MET A 15 4.02 9.94 -22.64
CA MET A 15 3.54 10.45 -21.35
C MET A 15 2.30 9.69 -20.85
N ALA A 16 1.34 9.40 -21.73
CA ALA A 16 0.15 8.64 -21.38
C ALA A 16 0.50 7.21 -20.91
N MET A 17 1.38 6.52 -21.63
CA MET A 17 1.85 5.18 -21.24
C MET A 17 2.61 5.21 -19.91
N TRP A 18 3.49 6.19 -19.73
CA TRP A 18 4.25 6.34 -18.49
C TRP A 18 3.33 6.62 -17.29
N LEU A 19 2.33 7.49 -17.44
CA LEU A 19 1.31 7.72 -16.42
C LEU A 19 0.49 6.46 -16.13
N GLY A 20 0.09 5.74 -17.17
CA GLY A 20 -0.65 4.47 -17.03
C GLY A 20 0.14 3.41 -16.25
N ALA A 21 1.44 3.26 -16.55
CA ALA A 21 2.33 2.34 -15.84
C ALA A 21 2.49 2.72 -14.36
N ASN A 22 2.69 4.00 -14.06
CA ASN A 22 2.77 4.48 -12.67
C ASN A 22 1.45 4.30 -11.91
N GLY A 23 0.31 4.53 -12.59
CA GLY A 23 -1.02 4.30 -12.03
C GLY A 23 -1.24 2.84 -11.66
N LEU A 24 -0.90 1.91 -12.56
CA LEU A 24 -1.00 0.47 -12.28
C LEU A 24 -0.07 0.06 -11.13
N ALA A 25 1.18 0.54 -11.12
CA ALA A 25 2.11 0.30 -10.03
C ALA A 25 1.58 0.82 -8.68
N ALA A 26 0.96 2.01 -8.66
CA ALA A 26 0.35 2.56 -7.45
C ALA A 26 -0.80 1.69 -6.94
N VAL A 27 -1.65 1.16 -7.83
CA VAL A 27 -2.73 0.22 -7.46
C VAL A 27 -2.16 -1.08 -6.89
N THR A 28 -1.12 -1.65 -7.51
CA THR A 28 -0.47 -2.86 -6.98
C THR A 28 0.13 -2.63 -5.60
N GLU A 29 0.82 -1.50 -5.38
CA GLU A 29 1.36 -1.15 -4.08
C GLU A 29 0.27 -0.89 -3.03
N GLN A 30 -0.85 -0.28 -3.42
CA GLN A 30 -2.01 -0.07 -2.56
C GLN A 30 -2.63 -1.41 -2.11
N MET A 31 -2.75 -2.39 -3.01
CA MET A 31 -3.21 -3.74 -2.66
C MET A 31 -2.24 -4.41 -1.68
N ARG A 32 -0.93 -4.32 -1.93
CA ARG A 32 0.08 -4.85 -1.00
C ARG A 32 0.02 -4.21 0.39
N CYS A 33 -0.26 -2.91 0.48
CA CYS A 33 -0.49 -2.25 1.77
C CYS A 33 -1.72 -2.82 2.49
N ALA A 34 -2.80 -3.13 1.76
CA ALA A 34 -4.01 -3.73 2.33
C ALA A 34 -3.75 -5.14 2.85
N ASP A 35 -3.00 -5.96 2.10
CA ASP A 35 -2.63 -7.31 2.52
C ASP A 35 -1.68 -7.27 3.73
N ALA A 36 -0.71 -6.36 3.74
CA ALA A 36 0.15 -6.12 4.90
C ALA A 36 -0.63 -5.72 6.16
N ALA A 37 -1.60 -4.81 6.02
CA ALA A 37 -2.44 -4.38 7.14
C ALA A 37 -3.28 -5.54 7.68
N ARG A 38 -3.88 -6.35 6.79
CA ARG A 38 -4.68 -7.53 7.18
C ARG A 38 -3.85 -8.56 7.92
N GLU A 39 -2.68 -8.91 7.40
CA GLU A 39 -1.83 -9.92 8.03
C GLU A 39 -1.31 -9.44 9.39
N ALA A 40 -0.89 -8.17 9.50
CA ALA A 40 -0.49 -7.59 10.77
C ALA A 40 -1.65 -7.53 11.78
N ALA A 41 -2.87 -7.18 11.35
CA ALA A 41 -4.04 -7.17 12.23
C ALA A 41 -4.35 -8.56 12.76
N ARG A 42 -4.31 -9.59 11.90
CA ARG A 42 -4.52 -10.99 12.27
C ARG A 42 -3.49 -11.51 13.27
N LEU A 43 -2.20 -11.25 13.02
CA LEU A 43 -1.13 -11.63 13.95
C LEU A 43 -1.24 -10.89 15.28
N THR A 44 -1.59 -9.61 15.25
CA THR A 44 -1.79 -8.83 16.48
C THR A 44 -2.99 -9.33 17.28
N ALA A 45 -4.09 -9.74 16.63
CA ALA A 45 -5.25 -10.34 17.31
C ALA A 45 -4.94 -11.65 18.04
N ARG A 46 -3.87 -12.34 17.64
CA ARG A 46 -3.34 -13.54 18.32
C ARG A 46 -2.35 -13.21 19.44
N GLY A 47 -2.12 -11.93 19.71
CA GLY A 47 -1.11 -11.46 20.66
C GLY A 47 0.31 -11.37 20.10
N GLU A 48 0.50 -11.58 18.79
CA GLU A 48 1.83 -11.57 18.15
C GLU A 48 2.13 -10.22 17.44
N GLN A 49 2.00 -9.10 18.17
CA GLN A 49 2.12 -7.76 17.59
C GLN A 49 3.47 -7.52 16.88
N GLN A 50 4.58 -7.92 17.50
CA GLN A 50 5.93 -7.79 16.94
C GLN A 50 6.04 -8.52 15.59
N ARG A 51 5.57 -9.77 15.54
CA ARG A 51 5.57 -10.59 14.31
C ARG A 51 4.65 -10.01 13.25
N GLY A 52 3.53 -9.40 13.66
CA GLY A 52 2.64 -8.64 12.77
C GLY A 52 3.33 -7.47 12.09
N ALA A 53 4.05 -6.65 12.85
CA ALA A 53 4.80 -5.51 12.32
C ALA A 53 5.94 -5.94 11.37
N GLU A 54 6.66 -7.00 11.72
CA GLU A 54 7.70 -7.60 10.87
C GLU A 54 7.12 -8.17 9.56
N ALA A 55 5.97 -8.86 9.63
CA ALA A 55 5.28 -9.39 8.46
C ALA A 55 4.84 -8.26 7.52
N ALA A 56 4.23 -7.19 8.05
CA ALA A 56 3.84 -6.03 7.25
C ALA A 56 5.04 -5.37 6.56
N THR A 57 6.16 -5.21 7.28
CA THR A 57 7.40 -4.63 6.72
C THR A 57 8.05 -5.54 5.67
N ARG A 58 7.87 -6.86 5.78
CA ARG A 58 8.30 -7.82 4.76
C ARG A 58 7.42 -7.76 3.50
N ILE A 59 6.11 -7.58 3.66
CA ILE A 59 5.17 -7.42 2.55
C ILE A 59 5.37 -6.09 1.84
N VAL A 60 5.61 -5.01 2.59
CA VAL A 60 5.87 -3.67 2.07
C VAL A 60 7.14 -3.10 2.72
N SER A 61 8.25 -3.12 1.99
CA SER A 61 9.53 -2.59 2.47
C SER A 61 9.45 -1.08 2.73
N GLY A 62 10.01 -0.65 3.86
CA GLY A 62 9.99 0.75 4.27
C GLY A 62 8.60 1.29 4.62
N ALA A 63 7.62 0.41 4.84
CA ALA A 63 6.31 0.83 5.31
C ALA A 63 6.36 1.31 6.76
N ASN A 64 5.59 2.35 7.05
CA ASN A 64 5.26 2.74 8.41
C ASN A 64 4.01 1.97 8.86
N VAL A 65 4.15 1.21 9.95
CA VAL A 65 3.09 0.37 10.52
C VAL A 65 2.68 0.94 11.86
N VAL A 66 1.41 1.29 12.00
CA VAL A 66 0.83 1.80 13.24
C VAL A 66 -0.26 0.85 13.69
N VAL A 67 -0.15 0.36 14.93
CA VAL A 67 -1.13 -0.53 15.56
C VAL A 67 -1.85 0.26 16.64
N ASP A 68 -3.18 0.27 16.57
CA ASP A 68 -4.09 0.90 17.52
C ASP A 68 -5.01 -0.17 18.10
N THR A 69 -4.78 -0.54 19.36
CA THR A 69 -5.58 -1.53 20.07
C THR A 69 -6.73 -0.81 20.78
N GLN A 70 -7.94 -1.01 20.28
CA GLN A 70 -9.17 -0.52 20.92
C GLN A 70 -9.81 -1.63 21.76
N ALA A 71 -10.83 -1.28 22.55
CA ALA A 71 -11.45 -2.18 23.52
C ALA A 71 -11.98 -3.49 22.90
N ASP A 72 -12.57 -3.42 21.69
CA ASP A 72 -13.20 -4.56 21.01
C ASP A 72 -12.49 -4.98 19.71
N ALA A 73 -11.51 -4.20 19.24
CA ALA A 73 -10.87 -4.44 17.96
C ALA A 73 -9.46 -3.85 17.92
N ILE A 74 -8.58 -4.54 17.19
CA ILE A 74 -7.26 -4.06 16.83
C ILE A 74 -7.33 -3.48 15.42
N LYS A 75 -6.89 -2.24 15.28
CA LYS A 75 -6.76 -1.54 14.02
C LYS A 75 -5.28 -1.45 13.65
N VAL A 76 -4.94 -1.87 12.43
CA VAL A 76 -3.58 -1.71 11.89
C VAL A 76 -3.64 -0.81 10.67
N VAL A 77 -2.73 0.17 10.63
CA VAL A 77 -2.54 1.09 9.51
C VAL A 77 -1.15 0.85 8.93
N VAL A 78 -1.07 0.58 7.63
CA VAL A 78 0.19 0.45 6.90
C VAL A 78 0.25 1.56 5.87
N SER A 79 1.37 2.29 5.80
CA SER A 79 1.55 3.41 4.89
C SER A 79 2.94 3.45 4.25
N LYS A 80 3.01 3.94 3.01
CA LYS A 80 4.24 4.06 2.21
C LYS A 80 4.08 5.21 1.20
N ARG A 81 5.19 5.77 0.71
CA ARG A 81 5.21 6.59 -0.51
C ARG A 81 5.38 5.70 -1.75
N GLY A 82 4.39 5.70 -2.62
CA GLY A 82 4.38 4.95 -3.87
C GLY A 82 5.01 5.71 -5.04
N PRO A 83 4.75 5.26 -6.28
CA PRO A 83 5.21 5.93 -7.49
C PRO A 83 4.82 7.41 -7.49
N LEU A 84 5.71 8.27 -8.00
CA LEU A 84 5.53 9.72 -8.02
C LEU A 84 5.34 10.37 -6.63
N GLY A 85 5.71 9.67 -5.55
CA GLY A 85 5.57 10.17 -4.19
C GLY A 85 4.13 10.11 -3.64
N LEU A 86 3.23 9.40 -4.33
CA LEU A 86 1.84 9.27 -3.91
C LEU A 86 1.75 8.64 -2.51
N PRO A 87 1.01 9.26 -1.57
CA PRO A 87 0.81 8.67 -0.25
C PRO A 87 -0.14 7.47 -0.37
N LEU A 88 0.38 6.27 -0.16
CA LEU A 88 -0.38 5.03 -0.13
C LEU A 88 -0.60 4.63 1.33
N SER A 89 -1.83 4.25 1.66
CA SER A 89 -2.13 3.75 3.00
C SER A 89 -3.31 2.79 2.98
N ALA A 90 -3.26 1.78 3.82
CA ALA A 90 -4.35 0.84 4.01
C ALA A 90 -4.56 0.56 5.49
N ARG A 91 -5.79 0.18 5.83
CA ARG A 91 -6.20 -0.10 7.21
C ARG A 91 -6.93 -1.42 7.26
N ALA A 92 -6.67 -2.19 8.30
CA ALA A 92 -7.38 -3.44 8.58
C ALA A 92 -7.75 -3.51 10.06
N PHE A 93 -8.81 -4.26 10.34
CA PHE A 93 -9.32 -4.47 11.68
C PHE A 93 -9.39 -5.96 11.97
N ALA A 94 -9.10 -6.36 13.21
CA ALA A 94 -9.25 -7.73 13.68
C ALA A 94 -9.75 -7.73 15.13
N VAL A 95 -10.64 -8.66 15.46
CA VAL A 95 -11.14 -8.85 16.83
C VAL A 95 -10.24 -9.88 17.52
N PRO A 96 -9.80 -9.63 18.77
CA PRO A 96 -9.03 -10.62 19.54
C PRO A 96 -9.82 -11.92 19.70
N GLU A 97 -9.16 -13.08 19.58
CA GLU A 97 -9.81 -14.35 19.88
C GLU A 97 -10.16 -14.40 21.39
N PRO A 98 -11.41 -14.73 21.77
CA PRO A 98 -11.77 -14.89 23.19
C PRO A 98 -10.96 -16.05 23.78
N ARG A 99 -10.35 -15.79 24.95
CA ARG A 99 -9.52 -16.77 25.68
C ARG A 99 -10.35 -17.68 26.55
#